data_AF-A0A822YAP4-F1
#
_entry.id   AF-A0A822YAP4-F1
#
_cell.length_a   1.000
_cell.length_b   1.000
_cell.length_c   1.000
_cell.angle_alpha   90.00
_cell.angle_beta   90.00
_cell.angle_gamma   90.00
#
_symmetry.space_group_name_H-M   'P 1'
#
loop_
_entity.id
_entity.type
_entity.pdbx_description
1 polymer ?
#
loop_
_entity_poly.entity_id
_entity_poly.type
_entity_poly.pdbx_seq_one_letter_code
_entity_poly.pdbx_strand_id
1 'polypeptide(L)'
;MSLNPCIYSFIFVAKWYTFSVSHLSGRDDFYARNDKMIPVVLDWSIENEACENATMRNATTYACGNISSCYRSLNGWGYLCKCLEGYQGNPYLQDGCQDINECLNSTMNECSSPGICVNTPGSYYCSCPSGTEGDGRRGCIPIHLAPPPSQAKLPVFQIPLGNFIKPMTINFVVCKYYDLTRESL
;
A
#
# COMPACT_ATOMS: atom_id res chain seq x y z
N MET A 1 12.82 14.07 15.35
CA MET A 1 11.94 15.26 15.36
C MET A 1 10.85 15.01 14.33
N SER A 2 9.62 14.92 14.81
CA SER A 2 8.41 14.61 14.04
C SER A 2 8.02 15.80 13.15
N LEU A 3 7.63 15.54 11.90
CA LEU A 3 7.10 16.54 10.96
C LEU A 3 5.64 16.86 11.35
N ASN A 4 5.38 18.15 11.59
CA ASN A 4 4.12 18.74 12.10
C ASN A 4 3.06 18.85 10.96
N PRO A 5 1.74 18.68 11.22
CA PRO A 5 0.71 18.46 10.20
C PRO A 5 0.07 19.74 9.62
N CYS A 6 0.74 20.89 9.66
CA CYS A 6 0.16 22.16 9.25
C CYS A 6 0.88 22.77 8.04
N ILE A 7 0.60 22.26 6.83
CA ILE A 7 0.91 22.98 5.59
C ILE A 7 -0.42 23.20 4.88
N TYR A 8 -1.03 24.36 5.14
CA TYR A 8 -2.18 24.82 4.37
C TYR A 8 -1.68 25.59 3.16
N SER A 9 -2.08 25.17 1.96
CA SER A 9 -1.85 25.92 0.72
C SER A 9 -3.18 26.45 0.21
N PHE A 10 -3.26 27.76 -0.05
CA PHE A 10 -4.44 28.41 -0.63
C PHE A 10 -4.09 28.92 -2.03
N ILE A 11 -4.97 28.70 -3.00
CA ILE A 11 -4.87 29.24 -4.35
C ILE A 11 -6.02 30.23 -4.54
N PHE A 12 -5.72 31.46 -4.92
CA PHE A 12 -6.71 32.49 -5.23
C PHE A 12 -6.34 33.25 -6.51
N VAL A 13 -7.34 33.78 -7.21
CA VAL A 13 -7.14 34.65 -8.36
C VAL A 13 -6.68 36.02 -7.86
N ALA A 14 -5.46 36.43 -8.22
CA ALA A 14 -4.80 37.66 -7.72
C ALA A 14 -5.61 38.96 -7.93
N LYS A 15 -6.56 38.98 -8.87
CA LYS A 15 -7.43 40.14 -9.13
C LYS A 15 -8.66 40.24 -8.22
N TRP A 16 -8.98 39.18 -7.48
CA TRP A 16 -10.21 39.10 -6.69
C TRP A 16 -9.97 39.08 -5.18
N TYR A 17 -8.71 39.01 -4.75
CA TYR A 17 -8.38 38.95 -3.34
C TYR A 17 -6.96 39.43 -3.07
N THR A 18 -6.79 40.23 -2.01
CA THR A 18 -5.48 40.61 -1.48
C THR A 18 -5.27 39.91 -0.14
N PHE A 19 -4.26 39.05 -0.08
CA PHE A 19 -3.95 38.30 1.13
C PHE A 19 -3.30 39.19 2.21
N SER A 20 -3.66 38.95 3.47
CA SER A 20 -3.04 39.56 4.65
C SER A 20 -2.83 38.49 5.72
N VAL A 21 -1.72 38.58 6.45
CA VAL A 21 -1.35 37.67 7.55
C VAL A 21 -2.39 37.73 8.69
N SER A 22 -3.09 38.85 8.84
CA SER A 22 -4.17 39.00 9.83
C SER A 22 -5.34 38.04 9.60
N HIS A 23 -5.57 37.56 8.36
CA HIS A 23 -6.61 36.57 8.07
C HIS A 23 -6.32 35.18 8.66
N LEU A 24 -5.08 34.90 9.07
CA LEU A 24 -4.70 33.66 9.76
C LEU A 24 -4.90 33.73 11.27
N SER A 25 -5.12 34.94 11.81
CA SER A 25 -5.08 35.21 13.25
C SER A 25 -6.47 35.18 13.92
N GLY A 26 -7.55 35.01 13.16
CA GLY A 26 -8.90 35.04 13.70
C GLY A 26 -9.92 34.37 12.78
N ARG A 27 -10.58 33.33 13.30
CA ARG A 27 -11.73 32.65 12.68
C ARG A 27 -12.89 33.62 12.40
N ASP A 28 -12.97 34.75 13.12
CA ASP A 28 -14.10 35.66 13.09
C ASP A 28 -13.98 36.80 12.05
N ASP A 29 -12.77 37.13 11.59
CA ASP A 29 -12.54 38.30 10.73
C ASP A 29 -12.75 38.05 9.23
N PHE A 30 -12.65 36.79 8.79
CA PHE A 30 -12.88 36.38 7.40
C PHE A 30 -14.36 36.14 7.10
N TYR A 31 -15.09 35.53 8.04
CA TYR A 31 -16.52 35.28 7.92
C TYR A 31 -17.36 36.55 8.04
N ALA A 32 -17.01 37.46 8.96
CA ALA A 32 -17.79 38.67 9.23
C ALA A 32 -17.74 39.72 8.10
N ARG A 33 -16.73 39.67 7.22
CA ARG A 33 -16.57 40.67 6.13
C ARG A 33 -17.14 40.24 4.78
N ASN A 34 -17.28 38.93 4.52
CA ASN A 34 -17.57 38.44 3.17
C ASN A 34 -18.91 37.70 3.01
N ASP A 35 -19.70 37.54 4.08
CA ASP A 35 -21.06 36.95 4.08
C ASP A 35 -21.19 35.60 3.34
N LYS A 36 -20.05 34.94 3.07
CA LYS A 36 -19.95 33.70 2.28
C LYS A 36 -18.87 32.82 2.87
N MET A 37 -19.30 31.66 3.34
CA MET A 37 -18.45 30.54 3.68
C MET A 37 -17.78 30.05 2.39
N ILE A 38 -16.45 30.10 2.30
CA ILE A 38 -15.71 29.47 1.20
C ILE A 38 -15.07 28.18 1.73
N PRO A 39 -15.76 27.02 1.67
CA PRO A 39 -15.08 25.75 1.78
C PRO A 39 -14.27 25.55 0.49
N VAL A 40 -12.99 25.92 0.49
CA VAL A 40 -12.10 25.57 -0.62
C VAL A 40 -11.72 24.10 -0.46
N VAL A 41 -12.54 23.22 -1.02
CA VAL A 41 -12.12 21.86 -1.33
C VAL A 41 -11.49 21.96 -2.72
N LEU A 42 -10.16 21.93 -2.80
CA LEU A 42 -9.46 21.80 -4.07
C LEU A 42 -9.67 20.35 -4.55
N ASP A 43 -10.73 20.14 -5.30
CA ASP A 43 -10.94 18.90 -6.04
C ASP A 43 -10.22 19.03 -7.38
N TRP A 44 -9.06 18.40 -7.45
CA TRP A 44 -8.22 18.38 -8.64
C TRP A 44 -8.08 16.94 -9.12
N SER A 45 -7.84 16.80 -10.41
CA SER A 45 -7.55 15.52 -11.04
C SER A 45 -6.59 15.76 -12.20
N ILE A 46 -5.86 14.71 -12.57
CA ILE A 46 -4.93 14.73 -13.68
C ILE A 46 -5.71 14.44 -14.96
N GLU A 47 -5.58 15.36 -15.91
CA GLU A 47 -6.12 15.28 -17.28
C GLU A 47 -7.66 15.15 -17.38
N ASN A 48 -8.16 15.14 -18.62
CA ASN A 48 -9.58 14.93 -18.96
C ASN A 48 -9.90 13.46 -19.29
N GLU A 49 -8.98 12.52 -19.03
CA GLU A 49 -9.15 11.10 -19.37
C GLU A 49 -9.24 10.20 -18.12
N ALA A 50 -9.86 9.04 -18.28
CA ALA A 50 -9.96 8.05 -17.20
C ALA A 50 -8.63 7.31 -17.00
N CYS A 51 -8.39 6.80 -15.78
CA CYS A 51 -7.21 5.98 -15.44
C CYS A 51 -7.01 4.77 -16.39
N GLU A 52 -8.10 4.22 -16.93
CA GLU A 52 -8.08 3.12 -17.92
C GLU A 52 -7.56 3.56 -19.30
N ASN A 53 -7.79 4.81 -19.67
CA ASN A 53 -7.40 5.41 -20.95
C ASN A 53 -6.05 6.13 -20.86
N ALA A 54 -5.66 6.56 -19.64
CA ALA A 54 -4.32 7.01 -19.30
C ALA A 54 -3.35 5.82 -19.44
N THR A 55 -2.99 5.52 -20.70
CA THR A 55 -2.18 4.35 -21.05
C THR A 55 -0.87 4.33 -20.26
N MET A 56 -0.55 3.17 -19.69
CA MET A 56 0.84 2.86 -19.36
C MET A 56 1.71 3.08 -20.61
N ARG A 57 2.77 3.90 -20.50
CA ARG A 57 3.89 4.06 -21.47
C ARG A 57 3.77 5.08 -22.61
N ASN A 58 3.25 6.27 -22.35
CA ASN A 58 3.97 7.45 -22.85
C ASN A 58 4.61 8.12 -21.64
N ALA A 59 5.94 8.01 -21.51
CA ALA A 59 6.69 8.42 -20.32
C ALA A 59 6.58 9.93 -19.99
N THR A 60 5.96 10.69 -20.88
CA THR A 60 5.76 12.14 -20.75
C THR A 60 4.39 12.53 -20.17
N THR A 61 3.40 11.62 -20.10
CA THR A 61 2.01 11.96 -19.72
C THR A 61 1.51 11.24 -18.47
N TYR A 62 2.09 10.10 -18.10
CA TYR A 62 1.71 9.41 -16.87
C TYR A 62 2.32 10.10 -15.64
N ALA A 63 1.47 10.70 -14.81
CA ALA A 63 1.92 11.52 -13.69
C ALA A 63 2.24 10.73 -12.40
N CYS A 64 1.81 9.47 -12.30
CA CYS A 64 2.08 8.67 -11.11
C CYS A 64 3.52 8.14 -11.13
N GLY A 65 4.23 8.30 -10.01
CA GLY A 65 5.60 7.82 -9.81
C GLY A 65 5.68 6.31 -9.60
N ASN A 66 6.87 5.78 -9.30
CA ASN A 66 7.03 4.35 -9.07
C ASN A 66 6.25 3.91 -7.81
N ILE A 67 5.82 2.64 -7.82
CA ILE A 67 5.12 2.01 -6.69
C ILE A 67 3.83 2.79 -6.34
N SER A 68 3.16 3.28 -7.37
CA SER A 68 1.86 3.94 -7.25
C SER A 68 0.92 3.48 -8.37
N SER A 69 -0.38 3.71 -8.18
CA SER A 69 -1.42 3.42 -9.16
C SER A 69 -2.36 4.61 -9.32
N CYS A 70 -2.98 4.71 -10.49
CA CYS A 70 -4.05 5.68 -10.68
C CYS A 70 -5.39 5.13 -10.18
N TYR A 71 -6.27 6.03 -9.77
CA TYR A 71 -7.67 5.75 -9.47
C TYR A 71 -8.56 6.87 -9.98
N ARG A 72 -9.82 6.56 -10.27
CA ARG A 72 -10.78 7.49 -10.86
C ARG A 72 -11.14 8.59 -9.85
N SER A 73 -11.17 9.85 -10.30
CA SER A 73 -11.74 10.95 -9.50
C SER A 73 -13.25 10.77 -9.33
N LEU A 74 -13.77 11.05 -8.13
CA LEU A 74 -15.20 10.92 -7.79
C LEU A 74 -16.08 11.91 -8.59
N ASN A 75 -15.49 13.01 -9.07
CA ASN A 75 -16.18 13.99 -9.92
C ASN A 75 -16.16 13.62 -11.41
N GLY A 76 -15.63 12.44 -11.74
CA GLY A 76 -15.85 11.78 -13.02
C GLY A 76 -14.90 12.17 -14.16
N TRP A 77 -14.16 13.27 -14.04
CA TRP A 77 -13.18 13.72 -15.02
C TRP A 77 -11.77 13.64 -14.42
N GLY A 78 -10.86 12.96 -15.10
CA GLY A 78 -9.47 12.78 -14.67
C GLY A 78 -9.23 11.65 -13.66
N TYR A 79 -7.96 11.49 -13.27
CA TYR A 79 -7.50 10.49 -12.31
C TYR A 79 -6.60 11.10 -11.22
N LEU A 80 -6.44 10.36 -10.13
CA LEU A 80 -5.52 10.69 -9.04
C LEU A 80 -4.55 9.53 -8.84
N CYS A 81 -3.37 9.81 -8.28
CA CYS A 81 -2.38 8.79 -7.96
C CYS A 81 -2.44 8.45 -6.47
N LYS A 82 -2.25 7.17 -6.15
CA LYS A 82 -2.13 6.64 -4.79
C LYS A 82 -0.99 5.63 -4.74
N CYS A 83 -0.20 5.63 -3.67
CA CYS A 83 0.78 4.56 -3.45
C CYS A 83 0.08 3.19 -3.45
N LEU A 84 0.82 2.15 -3.86
CA LEU A 84 0.31 0.77 -3.77
C LEU A 84 0.03 0.39 -2.30
N GLU A 85 -0.75 -0.67 -2.11
CA GLU A 85 -1.03 -1.21 -0.77
C GLU A 85 0.27 -1.57 -0.06
N GLY A 86 0.37 -1.22 1.24
CA GLY A 86 1.60 -1.36 2.02
C GLY A 86 2.63 -0.24 1.82
N TYR A 87 2.32 0.81 1.05
CA TYR A 87 3.22 1.95 0.84
C TYR A 87 2.58 3.29 1.22
N GLN A 88 3.41 4.25 1.64
CA GLN A 88 3.01 5.60 2.04
C GLN A 88 3.91 6.67 1.41
N GLY A 89 3.43 7.91 1.29
CA GLY A 89 4.22 9.05 0.83
C GLY A 89 3.58 9.80 -0.33
N ASN A 90 4.40 10.37 -1.22
CA ASN A 90 3.93 11.19 -2.34
C ASN A 90 3.93 10.39 -3.65
N PRO A 91 2.77 9.98 -4.17
CA PRO A 91 2.68 9.12 -5.36
C PRO A 91 2.98 9.83 -6.68
N TYR A 92 3.29 11.13 -6.68
CA TYR A 92 3.66 11.89 -7.89
C TYR A 92 5.17 12.04 -8.06
N LEU A 93 5.96 11.59 -7.08
CA LEU A 93 7.42 11.57 -7.17
C LEU A 93 7.89 10.17 -7.52
N GLN A 94 8.94 10.05 -8.34
CA GLN A 94 9.47 8.76 -8.79
C GLN A 94 9.84 7.82 -7.63
N ASP A 95 10.39 8.34 -6.53
CA ASP A 95 10.73 7.58 -5.31
C ASP A 95 9.92 8.08 -4.10
N GLY A 96 8.72 8.60 -4.34
CA GLY A 96 7.91 9.21 -3.29
C GLY A 96 7.10 8.23 -2.45
N CYS A 97 6.83 7.03 -2.96
CA CYS A 97 6.17 5.96 -2.21
C CYS A 97 7.21 5.08 -1.51
N GLN A 98 7.11 5.00 -0.19
CA GLN A 98 8.01 4.25 0.69
C GLN A 98 7.22 3.15 1.39
N ASP A 99 7.90 2.03 1.62
CA ASP A 99 7.37 0.87 2.32
C ASP A 99 6.88 1.26 3.73
N ILE A 100 5.69 0.81 4.10
CA ILE A 100 5.19 0.89 5.47
C ILE A 100 5.77 -0.30 6.21
N ASN A 101 6.58 -0.05 7.25
CA ASN A 101 7.07 -1.13 8.09
C ASN A 101 6.10 -1.39 9.24
N GLU A 102 5.18 -2.34 9.05
CA GLU A 102 4.17 -2.69 10.05
C GLU A 102 4.77 -3.36 11.30
N CYS A 103 5.99 -3.89 11.22
CA CYS A 103 6.68 -4.47 12.37
C CYS A 103 7.19 -3.44 13.38
N LEU A 104 7.26 -2.15 13.01
CA LEU A 104 7.62 -1.08 13.94
C LEU A 104 6.50 -0.74 14.94
N ASN A 105 5.28 -1.20 14.69
CA ASN A 105 4.14 -0.96 15.57
C ASN A 105 3.29 -2.22 15.70
N SER A 106 3.18 -2.76 16.93
CA SER A 106 2.38 -3.96 17.22
C SER A 106 0.90 -3.82 16.89
N THR A 107 0.36 -2.61 16.71
CA THR A 107 -1.03 -2.40 16.28
C THR A 107 -1.22 -2.46 14.77
N MET A 108 -0.12 -2.47 13.99
CA MET A 108 -0.15 -2.49 12.52
C MET A 108 0.08 -3.89 11.96
N ASN A 109 0.43 -4.87 12.80
CA ASN A 109 0.60 -6.26 12.41
C ASN A 109 -0.26 -7.19 13.26
N GLU A 110 -0.53 -8.38 12.72
CA GLU A 110 -1.34 -9.43 13.35
C GLU A 110 -0.51 -10.56 13.95
N CYS A 111 0.80 -10.35 14.17
CA CYS A 111 1.65 -11.38 14.76
C CYS A 111 1.33 -11.53 16.25
N SER A 112 1.01 -12.77 16.66
CA SER A 112 0.74 -13.07 18.06
C SER A 112 1.99 -13.64 18.70
N SER A 113 2.38 -13.10 19.86
CA SER A 113 3.48 -13.66 20.66
C SER A 113 3.24 -15.15 20.92
N PRO A 114 4.23 -16.04 20.68
CA PRO A 114 5.66 -15.76 20.48
C PRO A 114 6.10 -15.54 19.01
N GLY A 115 5.17 -15.34 18.07
CA GLY A 115 5.46 -15.04 16.68
C GLY A 115 6.26 -13.74 16.48
N ILE A 116 7.18 -13.78 15.52
CA ILE A 116 8.11 -12.71 15.16
C ILE A 116 7.65 -12.08 13.84
N CYS A 117 7.39 -10.77 13.86
CA CYS A 117 7.09 -9.99 12.67
C CYS A 117 8.33 -9.81 11.79
N VAL A 118 8.19 -10.07 10.49
CA VAL A 118 9.22 -9.84 9.48
C VAL A 118 8.65 -8.94 8.40
N ASN A 119 9.25 -7.76 8.24
CA ASN A 119 8.84 -6.78 7.25
C ASN A 119 9.28 -7.19 5.84
N THR A 120 8.46 -6.91 4.84
CA THR A 120 8.73 -7.16 3.43
C THR A 120 8.23 -5.99 2.58
N PRO A 121 8.76 -5.73 1.38
CA PRO A 121 8.24 -4.66 0.55
C PRO A 121 6.74 -4.80 0.25
N GLY A 122 5.93 -3.87 0.74
CA GLY A 122 4.48 -3.80 0.61
C GLY A 122 3.68 -4.68 1.56
N SER A 123 4.31 -5.37 2.52
CA SER A 123 3.60 -6.24 3.47
C SER A 123 4.49 -6.72 4.62
N TYR A 124 3.96 -7.63 5.44
CA TYR A 124 4.72 -8.34 6.45
C TYR A 124 4.24 -9.77 6.57
N TYR A 125 5.10 -10.63 7.12
CA TYR A 125 4.68 -11.97 7.54
C TYR A 125 5.12 -12.25 8.97
N CYS A 126 4.42 -13.19 9.60
CA CYS A 126 4.75 -13.65 10.94
C CYS A 126 5.49 -14.98 10.81
N SER A 127 6.55 -15.13 11.57
CA SER A 127 7.36 -16.34 11.63
C SER A 127 7.40 -16.85 13.06
N CYS A 128 7.62 -18.15 13.22
CA CYS A 128 7.80 -18.73 14.54
C CYS A 128 9.29 -18.76 14.91
N PRO A 129 9.64 -18.54 16.20
CA PRO A 129 11.01 -18.64 16.66
C PRO A 129 11.56 -20.07 16.48
N SER A 130 12.89 -20.20 16.45
CA SER A 130 13.57 -21.49 16.28
C SER A 130 13.06 -22.54 17.27
N GLY A 131 12.86 -23.78 16.77
CA GLY A 131 12.32 -24.89 17.55
C GLY A 131 10.79 -24.90 17.67
N THR A 132 10.09 -23.93 17.06
CA THR A 132 8.63 -23.87 16.98
C THR A 132 8.13 -23.77 15.54
N GLU A 133 6.91 -24.22 15.30
CA GLU A 133 6.21 -24.13 14.02
C GLU A 133 4.77 -23.61 14.19
N GLY A 134 4.20 -23.10 13.09
CA GLY A 134 2.90 -22.43 13.08
C GLY A 134 2.86 -21.33 12.03
N ASP A 135 1.83 -20.50 12.07
CA ASP A 135 1.65 -19.34 11.18
C ASP A 135 2.13 -18.02 11.82
N GLY A 136 2.57 -18.04 13.08
CA GLY A 136 3.01 -16.87 13.84
C GLY A 136 1.91 -15.83 14.15
N ARG A 137 0.70 -16.01 13.61
CA ARG A 137 -0.47 -15.13 13.85
C ARG A 137 -1.43 -15.74 14.85
N ARG A 138 -1.68 -17.04 14.76
CA ARG A 138 -2.59 -17.82 15.61
C ARG A 138 -1.85 -18.61 16.69
N GLY A 139 -0.52 -18.69 16.58
CA GLY A 139 0.36 -19.25 17.60
C GLY A 139 1.54 -19.98 16.99
N CYS A 140 2.48 -20.34 17.87
CA CYS A 140 3.61 -21.20 17.55
C CYS A 140 3.66 -22.32 18.58
N ILE A 141 3.81 -23.55 18.10
CA ILE A 141 3.95 -24.74 18.93
C ILE A 141 5.34 -25.35 18.75
N PRO A 142 5.93 -25.95 19.79
CA PRO A 142 7.18 -26.69 19.64
C PRO A 142 7.07 -27.78 18.57
N ILE A 143 8.10 -27.93 17.73
CA ILE A 143 8.07 -28.86 16.58
C ILE A 143 7.84 -30.32 17.03
N HIS A 144 8.31 -30.72 18.22
CA HIS A 144 8.08 -32.06 18.76
C HIS A 144 6.64 -32.32 19.21
N LEU A 145 5.82 -31.26 19.35
CA LEU A 145 4.39 -31.33 19.68
C LEU A 145 3.51 -31.09 18.45
N ALA A 146 4.12 -30.78 17.31
CA ALA A 146 3.41 -30.64 16.07
C ALA A 146 2.71 -31.95 15.70
N PRO A 147 1.41 -31.90 15.32
CA PRO A 147 0.79 -33.08 14.75
C PRO A 147 1.60 -33.50 13.52
N PRO A 148 1.89 -34.80 13.33
CA PRO A 148 2.58 -35.28 12.14
C PRO A 148 1.85 -34.75 10.91
N PRO A 149 2.57 -34.31 9.85
CA PRO A 149 1.95 -33.66 8.70
C PRO A 149 0.89 -34.59 8.12
N SER A 150 -0.37 -34.34 8.48
CA SER A 150 -1.51 -35.17 8.10
C SER A 150 -1.76 -34.91 6.63
N GLN A 151 -1.06 -35.66 5.75
CA GLN A 151 -1.18 -35.61 4.29
C GLN A 151 -1.68 -34.24 3.80
N ALA A 152 -0.89 -33.19 4.01
CA ALA A 152 -1.19 -31.92 3.38
C ALA A 152 -1.27 -32.24 1.89
N LYS A 153 -2.48 -32.20 1.30
CA LYS A 153 -2.66 -32.32 -0.13
C LYS A 153 -1.76 -31.25 -0.72
N LEU A 154 -0.61 -31.66 -1.26
CA LEU A 154 0.34 -30.76 -1.88
C LEU A 154 -0.45 -29.97 -2.92
N PRO A 155 -0.37 -28.63 -2.94
CA PRO A 155 -1.09 -27.86 -3.94
C PRO A 155 -0.57 -28.29 -5.31
N VAL A 156 -1.41 -29.03 -6.03
CA VAL A 156 -1.13 -29.41 -7.43
C VAL A 156 -1.58 -28.24 -8.28
N PHE A 157 -0.63 -27.48 -8.79
CA PHE A 157 -0.92 -26.43 -9.76
C PHE A 157 -1.08 -27.06 -11.14
N GLN A 158 -2.23 -26.86 -11.77
CA GLN A 158 -2.50 -27.25 -13.15
C GLN A 158 -2.29 -26.04 -14.04
N ILE A 159 -1.20 -26.04 -14.82
CA ILE A 159 -0.93 -25.00 -15.81
C ILE A 159 -1.27 -25.57 -17.19
N PRO A 160 -2.32 -25.08 -17.88
CA PRO A 160 -2.59 -25.47 -19.25
C PRO A 160 -1.53 -24.86 -20.17
N LEU A 161 -0.81 -25.70 -20.92
CA LEU A 161 0.13 -25.25 -21.94
C LEU A 161 -0.55 -25.20 -23.31
N GLY A 162 -0.81 -23.99 -23.80
CA GLY A 162 -1.26 -23.71 -25.17
C GLY A 162 -2.76 -23.94 -25.45
N ASN A 163 -3.26 -23.28 -26.50
CA ASN A 163 -4.65 -23.41 -27.00
C ASN A 163 -4.80 -24.59 -27.98
N PHE A 164 -4.47 -25.81 -27.56
CA PHE A 164 -4.66 -27.01 -28.39
C PHE A 164 -5.96 -27.76 -28.03
N ILE A 165 -6.49 -28.52 -29.00
CA ILE A 165 -7.78 -29.24 -28.95
C ILE A 165 -7.80 -30.33 -27.85
N LYS A 166 -6.65 -30.67 -27.26
CA LYS A 166 -6.52 -31.46 -26.02
C LYS A 166 -5.54 -30.77 -25.06
N PRO A 167 -5.98 -30.30 -23.88
CA PRO A 167 -5.07 -29.72 -22.90
C PRO A 167 -4.15 -30.81 -22.33
N MET A 168 -2.84 -30.60 -22.41
CA MET A 168 -1.84 -31.39 -21.69
C MET A 168 -1.67 -30.77 -20.31
N THR A 169 -2.01 -31.51 -19.25
CA THR A 169 -1.88 -31.05 -17.87
C THR A 169 -0.58 -31.57 -17.28
N ILE A 170 0.34 -30.68 -16.91
CA ILE A 170 1.54 -31.03 -16.14
C ILE A 170 1.24 -30.75 -14.67
N ASN A 171 1.37 -31.77 -13.81
CA ASN A 171 1.21 -31.63 -12.37
C ASN A 171 2.56 -31.24 -11.76
N PHE A 172 2.65 -30.03 -11.21
CA PHE A 172 3.79 -29.62 -10.41
C PHE A 172 3.53 -29.92 -8.93
N VAL A 173 4.41 -30.69 -8.32
CA VAL A 173 4.41 -30.94 -6.88
C VAL A 173 5.38 -29.96 -6.23
N VAL A 174 4.88 -28.97 -5.50
CA VAL A 174 5.73 -28.03 -4.76
C VAL A 174 6.08 -28.65 -3.41
N CYS A 175 7.27 -29.22 -3.30
CA CYS A 175 7.82 -29.64 -2.01
C CYS A 175 8.37 -28.43 -1.27
N LYS A 176 7.94 -28.19 -0.02
CA LYS A 176 8.72 -27.34 0.89
C LYS A 176 10.03 -28.07 1.16
N TYR A 177 11.15 -27.50 0.72
CA TYR A 177 12.47 -27.96 1.10
C TYR A 177 12.69 -27.58 2.57
N TYR A 178 12.65 -28.57 3.46
CA TYR A 178 13.12 -28.39 4.84
C TYR A 178 14.62 -28.65 4.83
N ASP A 179 15.40 -27.58 4.89
CA ASP A 179 16.85 -27.68 5.04
C ASP A 179 17.18 -28.12 6.47
N LEU A 180 17.43 -29.41 6.65
CA LEU A 180 17.86 -30.01 7.93
C LEU A 180 19.34 -29.73 8.24
N THR A 181 20.07 -28.96 7.42
CA THR A 181 21.51 -28.75 7.60
C THR A 181 21.91 -27.49 8.37
N ARG A 182 20.95 -26.69 8.86
CA ARG A 182 21.24 -25.54 9.73
C ARG A 182 21.24 -25.85 11.24
N GLU A 183 21.37 -27.13 11.61
CA GLU A 183 21.86 -27.54 12.93
C GLU A 183 23.39 -27.68 12.89
N SER A 184 24.13 -26.57 12.84
CA SER A 184 25.51 -26.44 13.36
C SER A 184 26.14 -25.11 12.93
N LEU A 185 26.01 -24.10 13.79
CA LEU A 185 27.07 -23.16 14.23
C LEU A 185 26.47 -22.13 15.20
#